data_AF-U1PR06-F1
#
_entry.id   AF-U1PR06-F1
#
_cell.length_a   1.000
_cell.length_b   1.000
_cell.length_c   1.000
_cell.angle_alpha   90.00
_cell.angle_beta   90.00
_cell.angle_gamma   90.00
#
_symmetry.space_group_name_H-M   'P 1'
#
loop_
_entity.id
_entity.type
_entity.pdbx_description
1 polymer ?
#
loop_
_entity_poly.entity_id
_entity_poly.type
_entity_poly.pdbx_seq_one_letter_code
_entity_poly.pdbx_strand_id
1 'polypeptide(L)'
;MSPGWTDSDHRSAGHTRDTGSDPFARDFKRLVTSWCMTHAGHAARLARLSTDDRFLIVPMDHGITLGAVDGLRRIEETVDAVTRGGADAVLTQKGVAPRVHPNANDAGYVVHLNASTAVGPDSNDKRPTGTVEGAIRAGADAVSMHINVGSDYEREQMEFLAELTETADDYGLPTLAMAYARGANLTGEDPEHDPEYLGHAVRLAEELGADV
;
A
#
# COMPACT_ATOMS: atom_id res chain seq x y z
N MET A 1 -69.46 -7.43 -8.51
CA MET A 1 -70.03 -8.74 -8.90
C MET A 1 -68.86 -9.64 -9.28
N SER A 2 -68.53 -10.60 -8.41
CA SER A 2 -67.72 -11.78 -8.76
C SER A 2 -68.59 -12.76 -9.54
N PRO A 3 -68.01 -13.69 -10.32
CA PRO A 3 -67.54 -14.99 -9.80
C PRO A 3 -66.16 -15.37 -10.40
N GLY A 4 -65.28 -16.22 -9.83
CA GLY A 4 -65.40 -17.32 -8.88
C GLY A 4 -65.09 -18.65 -9.60
N TRP A 5 -64.08 -19.41 -9.10
CA TRP A 5 -63.62 -20.80 -9.43
C TRP A 5 -62.46 -20.93 -10.46
N THR A 6 -61.34 -21.66 -10.27
CA THR A 6 -60.85 -22.64 -9.25
C THR A 6 -59.32 -22.73 -9.18
N ASP A 7 -58.89 -23.23 -8.01
CA ASP A 7 -57.59 -23.76 -7.57
C ASP A 7 -56.81 -24.68 -8.53
N SER A 8 -55.48 -24.53 -8.53
CA SER A 8 -54.55 -25.67 -8.51
C SER A 8 -53.16 -25.23 -8.02
N ASP A 9 -52.79 -25.77 -6.87
CA ASP A 9 -51.49 -25.71 -6.19
C ASP A 9 -50.27 -25.85 -7.09
N HIS A 10 -49.29 -24.96 -6.94
CA HIS A 10 -47.87 -25.32 -6.94
C HIS A 10 -47.08 -24.37 -6.04
N ARG A 11 -46.78 -24.83 -4.82
CA ARG A 11 -45.75 -24.25 -3.95
C ARG A 11 -44.38 -24.56 -4.56
N SER A 12 -43.57 -23.54 -4.82
CA SER A 12 -42.10 -23.67 -4.81
C SER A 12 -41.53 -22.56 -3.94
N ALA A 13 -41.09 -22.94 -2.75
CA ALA A 13 -40.37 -22.09 -1.83
C ALA A 13 -39.04 -21.67 -2.45
N GLY A 14 -38.86 -20.37 -2.69
CA GLY A 14 -37.56 -19.78 -3.01
C GLY A 14 -36.68 -19.80 -1.78
N HIS A 15 -35.73 -20.73 -1.75
CA HIS A 15 -34.70 -20.85 -0.74
C HIS A 15 -33.73 -19.68 -0.87
N THR A 16 -33.84 -18.68 0.01
CA THR A 16 -32.76 -17.73 0.27
C THR A 16 -31.59 -18.51 0.87
N ARG A 17 -30.56 -18.78 0.08
CA ARG A 17 -29.32 -19.35 0.60
C ARG A 17 -28.60 -18.27 1.41
N ASP A 18 -28.70 -18.40 2.72
CA ASP A 18 -27.80 -17.79 3.69
C ASP A 18 -26.38 -18.32 3.41
N THR A 19 -25.49 -17.46 2.91
CA THR A 19 -24.08 -17.79 2.67
C THR A 19 -23.20 -17.49 3.89
N GLY A 20 -23.79 -17.21 5.06
CA GLY A 20 -23.08 -16.74 6.25
C GLY A 20 -22.51 -17.83 7.16
N SER A 21 -22.79 -19.11 6.92
CA SER A 21 -22.54 -20.17 7.93
C SER A 21 -21.62 -21.31 7.49
N ASP A 22 -20.88 -21.17 6.37
CA ASP A 22 -19.95 -22.22 5.94
C ASP A 22 -18.56 -22.03 6.58
N PRO A 23 -18.19 -22.82 7.61
CA PRO A 23 -16.86 -22.75 8.21
C PRO A 23 -15.75 -23.06 7.19
N PHE A 24 -16.03 -23.82 6.12
CA PHE A 24 -15.05 -24.13 5.08
C PHE A 24 -14.68 -22.91 4.21
N ALA A 25 -15.62 -21.99 3.96
CA ALA A 25 -15.32 -20.77 3.20
C ALA A 25 -14.47 -19.77 4.00
N ARG A 26 -14.65 -19.74 5.34
CA ARG A 26 -13.78 -18.98 6.26
C ARG A 26 -12.38 -19.59 6.36
N ASP A 27 -12.29 -20.91 6.42
CA ASP A 27 -11.01 -21.62 6.47
C ASP A 27 -10.26 -21.54 5.14
N PHE A 28 -10.95 -21.54 3.98
CA PHE A 28 -10.28 -21.38 2.69
C PHE A 28 -9.67 -19.98 2.53
N LYS A 29 -10.35 -18.92 2.99
CA LYS A 29 -9.79 -17.56 2.99
C LYS A 29 -8.55 -17.49 3.89
N ARG A 30 -8.56 -18.15 5.06
CA ARG A 30 -7.40 -18.30 5.97
C ARG A 30 -6.26 -19.15 5.38
N LEU A 31 -6.57 -20.19 4.61
CA LEU A 31 -5.59 -21.08 3.98
C LEU A 31 -4.86 -20.43 2.82
N VAL A 32 -5.51 -19.50 2.10
CA VAL A 32 -4.85 -18.72 1.03
C VAL A 32 -3.99 -17.58 1.61
N THR A 33 -4.36 -17.01 2.75
CA THR A 33 -3.47 -16.08 3.50
C THR A 33 -2.32 -16.80 4.23
N SER A 34 -2.34 -18.13 4.31
CA SER A 34 -1.35 -18.94 5.04
C SER A 34 -0.04 -19.19 4.28
N TRP A 35 0.11 -18.67 3.05
CA TRP A 35 1.23 -19.05 2.16
C TRP A 35 2.45 -18.12 2.18
N CYS A 36 2.47 -17.13 3.08
CA CYS A 36 3.68 -16.49 3.54
C CYS A 36 3.69 -16.63 5.07
N MET A 37 4.77 -17.13 5.68
CA MET A 37 4.87 -17.16 7.14
C MET A 37 4.99 -15.71 7.62
N THR A 38 3.87 -15.00 7.74
CA THR A 38 3.83 -13.68 8.36
C THR A 38 4.13 -13.85 9.84
N HIS A 39 5.37 -13.58 10.22
CA HIS A 39 5.81 -13.57 11.61
C HIS A 39 4.90 -12.63 12.42
N ALA A 40 4.73 -12.89 13.72
CA ALA A 40 3.75 -12.17 14.55
C ALA A 40 3.89 -10.62 14.51
N GLY A 41 5.13 -10.11 14.38
CA GLY A 41 5.40 -8.67 14.25
C GLY A 41 4.90 -8.07 12.93
N HIS A 42 5.01 -8.81 11.83
CA HIS A 42 4.55 -8.42 10.50
C HIS A 42 3.02 -8.34 10.47
N ALA A 43 2.35 -9.40 10.92
CA ALA A 43 0.89 -9.45 11.01
C ALA A 43 0.33 -8.34 11.92
N ALA A 44 0.97 -8.07 13.06
CA ALA A 44 0.55 -7.01 13.97
C ALA A 44 0.67 -5.60 13.36
N ARG A 45 1.66 -5.38 12.49
CA ARG A 45 1.86 -4.11 11.80
C ARG A 45 0.89 -3.92 10.64
N LEU A 46 0.67 -4.94 9.82
CA LEU A 46 -0.38 -4.90 8.78
C LEU A 46 -1.77 -4.59 9.38
N ALA A 47 -2.07 -5.14 10.55
CA ALA A 47 -3.33 -4.87 11.26
C ALA A 47 -3.46 -3.41 11.75
N ARG A 48 -2.35 -2.68 11.98
CA ARG A 48 -2.40 -1.24 12.31
C ARG A 48 -2.57 -0.36 11.08
N LEU A 49 -2.23 -0.87 9.91
CA LEU A 49 -2.28 -0.15 8.63
C LEU A 49 -3.62 -0.32 7.91
N SER A 50 -4.57 -1.06 8.48
CA SER A 50 -5.83 -1.40 7.82
C SER A 50 -7.03 -1.43 8.77
N THR A 51 -8.20 -1.17 8.20
CA THR A 51 -9.50 -1.40 8.81
C THR A 51 -10.27 -2.41 7.95
N ASP A 52 -10.71 -3.52 8.54
CA ASP A 52 -11.42 -4.61 7.83
C ASP A 52 -10.68 -5.13 6.58
N ASP A 53 -9.37 -5.35 6.70
CA ASP A 53 -8.45 -5.76 5.62
C ASP A 53 -8.37 -4.76 4.44
N ARG A 54 -8.80 -3.51 4.65
CA ARG A 54 -8.72 -2.42 3.66
C ARG A 54 -7.77 -1.34 4.15
N PHE A 55 -7.07 -0.72 3.20
CA PHE A 55 -6.04 0.27 3.47
C PHE A 55 -6.46 1.62 2.90
N LEU A 56 -6.49 2.65 3.76
CA LEU A 56 -6.52 4.05 3.38
C LEU A 56 -5.24 4.73 3.90
N ILE A 57 -4.19 4.66 3.09
CA ILE A 57 -2.89 5.26 3.38
C ILE A 57 -2.79 6.60 2.64
N VAL A 58 -2.50 7.69 3.35
CA VAL A 58 -2.35 9.02 2.76
C VAL A 58 -0.86 9.34 2.52
N PRO A 59 -0.38 9.37 1.26
CA PRO A 59 1.01 9.69 0.95
C PRO A 59 1.29 11.19 1.07
N MET A 60 2.30 11.52 1.85
CA MET A 60 2.70 12.89 2.20
C MET A 60 4.23 13.08 2.10
N ASP A 61 4.90 12.24 1.32
CA ASP A 61 6.35 12.22 1.08
C ASP A 61 6.82 13.25 0.05
N HIS A 62 5.90 13.84 -0.73
CA HIS A 62 6.18 14.81 -1.81
C HIS A 62 7.11 15.97 -1.42
N GLY A 63 7.19 16.32 -0.13
CA GLY A 63 8.03 17.41 0.36
C GLY A 63 9.52 17.30 -0.01
N ILE A 64 10.07 16.09 -0.08
CA ILE A 64 11.47 15.89 -0.50
C ILE A 64 11.66 16.13 -2.01
N THR A 65 10.65 15.83 -2.82
CA THR A 65 10.72 15.96 -4.28
C THR A 65 10.36 17.36 -4.76
N LEU A 66 9.34 17.97 -4.16
CA LEU A 66 8.69 19.20 -4.64
C LEU A 66 8.86 20.40 -3.69
N GLY A 67 9.39 20.19 -2.48
CA GLY A 67 9.43 21.21 -1.43
C GLY A 67 8.08 21.41 -0.73
N ALA A 68 7.92 22.55 -0.06
CA ALA A 68 6.74 22.86 0.74
C ALA A 68 5.51 23.24 -0.13
N VAL A 69 4.97 22.25 -0.83
CA VAL A 69 3.73 22.34 -1.62
C VAL A 69 2.51 22.54 -0.72
N ASP A 70 1.42 22.97 -1.32
CA ASP A 70 0.16 23.19 -0.60
C ASP A 70 -0.30 21.89 0.08
N GLY A 71 -0.80 22.00 1.31
CA GLY A 71 -1.07 20.87 2.19
C GLY A 71 0.15 20.38 3.01
N LEU A 72 1.39 20.51 2.53
CA LEU A 72 2.59 20.05 3.27
C LEU A 72 3.35 21.17 4.00
N ARG A 73 3.00 22.44 3.77
CA ARG A 73 3.58 23.59 4.49
C ARG A 73 3.41 23.48 6.01
N ARG A 74 2.27 22.96 6.45
CA ARG A 74 1.90 22.72 7.86
C ARG A 74 1.57 21.25 8.04
N ILE A 75 2.57 20.39 7.81
CA ILE A 75 2.39 18.93 7.74
C ILE A 75 1.73 18.36 9.01
N GLU A 76 2.01 18.93 10.18
CA GLU A 76 1.39 18.54 11.45
C GLU A 76 -0.13 18.66 11.41
N GLU A 77 -0.65 19.81 10.96
CA GLU A 77 -2.09 20.08 10.86
C GLU A 77 -2.76 19.18 9.82
N THR A 78 -2.06 18.91 8.72
CA THR A 78 -2.59 18.05 7.66
C THR A 78 -2.66 16.60 8.11
N VAL A 79 -1.62 16.07 8.77
CA VAL A 79 -1.63 14.72 9.36
C VAL A 79 -2.76 14.60 10.36
N ASP A 80 -2.90 15.59 11.25
CA ASP A 80 -3.95 15.63 12.26
C ASP A 80 -5.36 15.62 11.64
N ALA A 81 -5.56 16.36 10.55
CA ALA A 81 -6.82 16.40 9.83
C ALA A 81 -7.16 15.07 9.14
N VAL A 82 -6.21 14.46 8.41
CA VAL A 82 -6.48 13.24 7.62
C VAL A 82 -6.66 12.02 8.50
N THR A 83 -5.90 11.90 9.60
CA THR A 83 -6.02 10.78 10.53
C THR A 83 -7.32 10.85 11.33
N ARG A 84 -7.74 12.02 11.81
CA ARG A 84 -9.11 12.20 12.35
C ARG A 84 -10.22 12.00 11.32
N GLY A 85 -9.89 12.20 10.04
CA GLY A 85 -10.77 11.90 8.92
C GLY A 85 -10.96 10.39 8.66
N GLY A 86 -10.22 9.53 9.37
CA GLY A 86 -10.31 8.07 9.26
C GLY A 86 -9.29 7.43 8.33
N ALA A 87 -8.18 8.11 8.01
CA ALA A 87 -7.05 7.45 7.34
C ALA A 87 -6.45 6.39 8.27
N ASP A 88 -6.22 5.18 7.75
CA ASP A 88 -5.60 4.08 8.49
C ASP A 88 -4.12 4.35 8.75
N ALA A 89 -3.45 5.05 7.83
CA ALA A 89 -2.05 5.40 7.97
C ALA A 89 -1.67 6.67 7.19
N VAL A 90 -0.54 7.26 7.59
CA VAL A 90 0.15 8.29 6.80
C VAL A 90 1.53 7.79 6.37
N LEU A 91 1.96 8.22 5.19
CA LEU A 91 3.27 7.86 4.64
C LEU A 91 4.11 9.12 4.44
N THR A 92 5.32 9.15 5.02
CA THR A 92 6.23 10.29 4.89
C THR A 92 7.70 9.87 4.85
N GLN A 93 8.61 10.81 4.62
CA GLN A 93 10.05 10.59 4.79
C GLN A 93 10.44 10.56 6.28
N LYS A 94 11.43 9.75 6.66
CA LYS A 94 11.88 9.59 8.06
C LYS A 94 12.18 10.91 8.80
N GLY A 95 12.62 11.95 8.08
CA GLY A 95 13.06 13.22 8.66
C GLY A 95 11.92 14.04 9.29
N VAL A 96 10.67 13.80 8.89
CA VAL A 96 9.51 14.52 9.46
C VAL A 96 8.85 13.76 10.62
N ALA A 97 9.26 12.53 10.89
CA ALA A 97 8.64 11.67 11.89
C ALA A 97 8.43 12.34 13.26
N PRO A 98 9.41 13.06 13.86
CA PRO A 98 9.21 13.70 15.17
C PRO A 98 8.12 14.78 15.19
N ARG A 99 7.80 15.36 14.03
CA ARG A 99 6.73 16.37 13.87
C ARG A 99 5.37 15.71 13.62
N VAL A 100 5.37 14.56 12.94
CA VAL A 100 4.16 13.88 12.47
C VAL A 100 3.55 12.97 13.54
N HIS A 101 4.36 12.19 14.26
CA HIS A 101 3.89 11.23 15.28
C HIS A 101 2.92 11.80 16.31
N PRO A 102 3.16 12.98 16.91
CA PRO A 102 2.23 13.57 17.89
C PRO A 102 0.83 13.87 17.34
N ASN A 103 0.67 13.87 16.01
CA ASN A 103 -0.54 14.25 15.31
C ASN A 103 -1.20 13.06 14.59
N ALA A 104 -0.67 11.84 14.72
CA ALA A 104 -1.11 10.68 13.95
C ALA A 104 -2.43 10.05 14.44
N ASN A 105 -2.94 10.43 15.62
CA ASN A 105 -4.23 9.96 16.16
C ASN A 105 -4.40 8.42 16.12
N ASP A 106 -3.37 7.69 16.55
CA ASP A 106 -3.29 6.22 16.54
C ASP A 106 -3.28 5.55 15.14
N ALA A 107 -3.30 6.33 14.05
CA ALA A 107 -3.10 5.81 12.70
C ALA A 107 -1.68 5.24 12.55
N GLY A 108 -1.55 4.24 11.68
CA GLY A 108 -0.27 3.65 11.36
C GLY A 108 0.68 4.63 10.65
N TYR A 109 1.97 4.32 10.69
CA TYR A 109 3.00 5.20 10.14
C TYR A 109 3.92 4.45 9.16
N VAL A 110 3.92 4.88 7.90
CA VAL A 110 4.78 4.32 6.84
C VAL A 110 5.93 5.27 6.53
N VAL A 111 7.15 4.74 6.48
CA VAL A 111 8.34 5.52 6.14
C VAL A 111 8.78 5.23 4.72
N HIS A 112 8.77 6.24 3.86
CA HIS A 112 9.30 6.18 2.50
C HIS A 112 10.84 6.34 2.50
N LEU A 113 11.53 5.48 1.75
CA LEU A 113 12.97 5.26 1.86
C LEU A 113 13.78 5.52 0.59
N ASN A 114 13.17 6.00 -0.48
CA ASN A 114 13.91 6.60 -1.59
C ASN A 114 13.24 7.88 -2.08
N ALA A 115 13.99 8.67 -2.84
CA ALA A 115 13.48 9.87 -3.46
C ALA A 115 14.41 10.37 -4.56
N SER A 116 13.91 11.35 -5.30
CA SER A 116 14.67 12.25 -6.17
C SER A 116 14.03 13.63 -6.03
N THR A 117 14.70 14.68 -6.52
CA THR A 117 14.15 16.04 -6.50
C THR A 117 13.72 16.45 -7.91
N ALA A 118 12.64 17.23 -8.02
CA ALA A 118 12.20 17.77 -9.32
C ALA A 118 13.14 18.85 -9.88
N VAL A 119 13.98 19.43 -9.02
CA VAL A 119 15.04 20.38 -9.40
C VAL A 119 16.36 19.68 -9.74
N GLY A 120 16.45 18.37 -9.49
CA GLY A 120 17.61 17.55 -9.82
C GLY A 120 17.69 17.26 -11.33
N PRO A 121 18.78 16.60 -11.76
CA PRO A 121 19.00 16.32 -13.18
C PRO A 121 18.00 15.32 -13.77
N ASP A 122 17.51 14.37 -12.98
CA ASP A 122 16.53 13.37 -13.40
C ASP A 122 15.62 12.96 -12.23
N SER A 123 14.30 13.09 -12.40
CA SER A 123 13.31 12.73 -11.38
C SER A 123 13.03 11.22 -11.32
N ASN A 124 13.42 10.45 -12.32
CA ASN A 124 13.29 8.99 -12.34
C ASN A 124 14.44 8.30 -11.58
N ASP A 125 15.56 8.98 -11.33
CA ASP A 125 16.68 8.47 -10.52
C ASP A 125 16.37 8.50 -9.01
N LYS A 126 15.45 7.63 -8.57
CA LYS A 126 15.11 7.47 -7.15
C LYS A 126 16.26 6.81 -6.40
N ARG A 127 16.88 7.54 -5.47
CA ARG A 127 17.99 7.07 -4.65
C ARG A 127 17.59 6.84 -3.20
N PRO A 128 18.23 5.89 -2.48
CA PRO A 128 17.96 5.66 -1.07
C PRO A 128 18.08 6.93 -0.22
N THR A 129 17.08 7.18 0.62
CA THR A 129 17.04 8.28 1.58
C THR A 129 17.07 7.78 3.03
N GLY A 130 16.93 6.47 3.25
CA GLY A 130 16.98 5.86 4.57
C GLY A 130 17.23 4.36 4.54
N THR A 131 17.16 3.75 5.73
CA THR A 131 17.32 2.31 5.94
C THR A 131 16.16 1.80 6.79
N VAL A 132 15.96 0.48 6.83
CA VAL A 132 14.94 -0.16 7.67
C VAL A 132 15.13 0.20 9.15
N GLU A 133 16.35 0.16 9.68
CA GLU A 133 16.61 0.53 11.07
C GLU A 133 16.39 2.02 11.31
N GLY A 134 16.62 2.85 10.30
CA GLY A 134 16.25 4.26 10.32
C GLY A 134 14.73 4.43 10.45
N ALA A 135 13.95 3.66 9.69
CA ALA A 135 12.49 3.64 9.76
C ALA A 135 12.00 3.13 11.13
N ILE A 136 12.58 2.07 11.67
CA ILE A 136 12.26 1.54 13.02
C ILE A 136 12.45 2.62 14.08
N ARG A 137 13.59 3.31 14.08
CA ARG A 137 13.85 4.41 15.03
C ARG A 137 12.88 5.58 14.84
N ALA A 138 12.41 5.78 13.61
CA ALA A 138 11.40 6.77 13.28
C ALA A 138 9.97 6.29 13.57
N GLY A 139 9.77 5.13 14.21
CA GLY A 139 8.46 4.64 14.63
C GLY A 139 7.61 4.03 13.51
N ALA A 140 8.23 3.48 12.47
CA ALA A 140 7.52 2.88 11.35
C ALA A 140 6.75 1.60 11.72
N ASP A 141 5.52 1.50 11.21
CA ASP A 141 4.76 0.27 11.09
C ASP A 141 4.99 -0.42 9.73
N ALA A 142 5.43 0.31 8.70
CA ALA A 142 5.90 -0.26 7.43
C ALA A 142 6.95 0.64 6.78
N VAL A 143 7.71 0.06 5.85
CA VAL A 143 8.60 0.80 4.96
C VAL A 143 7.98 0.90 3.57
N SER A 144 8.37 1.93 2.82
CA SER A 144 7.94 2.11 1.44
C SER A 144 9.07 2.56 0.55
N MET A 145 9.00 2.19 -0.72
CA MET A 145 9.86 2.76 -1.75
C MET A 145 9.14 2.86 -3.10
N HIS A 146 9.64 3.75 -3.94
CA HIS A 146 9.20 3.98 -5.30
C HIS A 146 10.11 3.24 -6.29
N ILE A 147 9.56 2.52 -7.26
CA ILE A 147 10.32 1.92 -8.37
C ILE A 147 9.71 2.31 -9.71
N ASN A 148 10.57 2.75 -10.64
CA ASN A 148 10.22 3.11 -12.01
C ASN A 148 10.66 2.01 -12.98
N VAL A 149 9.74 1.09 -13.26
CA VAL A 149 9.93 -0.03 -14.18
C VAL A 149 9.91 0.46 -15.61
N GLY A 150 11.00 0.21 -16.33
CA GLY A 150 11.31 0.68 -17.68
C GLY A 150 12.33 1.82 -17.72
N SER A 151 12.71 2.40 -16.56
CA SER A 151 13.57 3.58 -16.52
C SER A 151 15.03 3.21 -16.65
N ASP A 152 15.88 4.17 -17.01
CA ASP A 152 17.33 3.97 -17.10
C ASP A 152 17.98 3.58 -15.74
N TYR A 153 17.24 3.75 -14.64
CA TYR A 153 17.65 3.50 -13.25
C TYR A 153 16.91 2.33 -12.60
N GLU A 154 16.12 1.56 -13.38
CA GLU A 154 15.35 0.42 -12.84
C GLU A 154 16.25 -0.57 -12.10
N ARG A 155 17.46 -0.85 -12.64
CA ARG A 155 18.35 -1.87 -12.07
C ARG A 155 18.74 -1.55 -10.62
N GLU A 156 19.17 -0.31 -10.37
CA GLU A 156 19.56 0.14 -9.03
C GLU A 156 18.35 0.21 -8.08
N GLN A 157 17.16 0.53 -8.60
CA GLN A 157 15.93 0.53 -7.80
C GLN A 157 15.44 -0.88 -7.49
N MET A 158 15.64 -1.82 -8.42
CA MET A 158 15.35 -3.24 -8.25
C MET A 158 16.27 -3.86 -7.21
N GLU A 159 17.58 -3.57 -7.28
CA GLU A 159 18.56 -3.97 -6.26
C GLU A 159 18.16 -3.43 -4.87
N PHE A 160 17.76 -2.16 -4.79
CA PHE A 160 17.33 -1.57 -3.54
C PHE A 160 16.03 -2.19 -3.00
N LEU A 161 15.06 -2.54 -3.86
CA LEU A 161 13.84 -3.21 -3.42
C LEU A 161 14.12 -4.60 -2.86
N ALA A 162 14.99 -5.38 -3.51
CA ALA A 162 15.40 -6.69 -3.03
C ALA A 162 16.07 -6.62 -1.65
N GLU A 163 17.03 -5.69 -1.47
CA GLU A 163 17.69 -5.51 -0.16
C GLU A 163 16.70 -5.01 0.91
N LEU A 164 15.78 -4.13 0.52
CA LEU A 164 14.80 -3.55 1.42
C LEU A 164 13.84 -4.60 1.95
N THR A 165 13.29 -5.47 1.09
CA THR A 165 12.32 -6.49 1.49
C THR A 165 12.97 -7.55 2.39
N GLU A 166 14.18 -8.01 2.04
CA GLU A 166 14.96 -8.93 2.89
C GLU A 166 15.19 -8.33 4.28
N THR A 167 15.70 -7.09 4.34
CA THR A 167 15.98 -6.44 5.63
C THR A 167 14.70 -6.14 6.40
N ALA A 168 13.61 -5.78 5.74
CA ALA A 168 12.33 -5.49 6.40
C ALA A 168 11.73 -6.75 7.03
N ASP A 169 11.82 -7.90 6.36
CA ASP A 169 11.35 -9.19 6.89
C ASP A 169 12.12 -9.61 8.15
N ASP A 170 13.43 -9.39 8.21
CA ASP A 170 14.26 -9.64 9.40
C ASP A 170 13.73 -8.93 10.67
N TYR A 171 13.06 -7.77 10.49
CA TYR A 171 12.45 -6.98 11.56
C TYR A 171 10.92 -7.13 11.64
N GLY A 172 10.33 -7.98 10.79
CA GLY A 172 8.88 -8.15 10.65
C GLY A 172 8.18 -6.85 10.29
N LEU A 173 8.78 -6.04 9.41
CA LEU A 173 8.19 -4.82 8.85
C LEU A 173 7.62 -5.13 7.47
N PRO A 174 6.34 -4.79 7.21
CA PRO A 174 5.80 -4.84 5.87
C PRO A 174 6.47 -3.82 4.93
N THR A 175 6.58 -4.16 3.66
CA THR A 175 7.09 -3.31 2.59
C THR A 175 5.98 -2.93 1.60
N LEU A 176 5.75 -1.63 1.44
CA LEU A 176 4.86 -1.04 0.43
C LEU A 176 5.67 -0.60 -0.80
N ALA A 177 5.49 -1.26 -1.94
CA ALA A 177 6.14 -0.91 -3.19
C ALA A 177 5.25 -0.01 -4.05
N MET A 178 5.66 1.25 -4.23
CA MET A 178 5.04 2.14 -5.18
C MET A 178 5.64 1.91 -6.58
N ALA A 179 5.11 0.90 -7.28
CA ALA A 179 5.59 0.48 -8.59
C ALA A 179 4.90 1.25 -9.73
N TYR A 180 5.70 1.93 -10.55
CA TYR A 180 5.24 2.70 -11.70
C TYR A 180 5.88 2.19 -12.99
N ALA A 181 5.09 2.12 -14.07
CA ALA A 181 5.61 1.94 -15.41
C ALA A 181 6.12 3.30 -15.93
N ARG A 182 7.44 3.46 -16.05
CA ARG A 182 8.08 4.65 -16.61
C ARG A 182 9.35 4.31 -17.36
N GLY A 183 9.47 4.76 -18.61
CA GLY A 183 10.66 4.50 -19.39
C GLY A 183 10.54 4.90 -20.85
N ALA A 184 11.68 5.24 -21.47
CA ALA A 184 11.71 5.61 -22.89
C ALA A 184 11.38 4.45 -23.84
N ASN A 185 11.46 3.20 -23.35
CA ASN A 185 11.17 1.99 -24.11
C ASN A 185 9.70 1.55 -24.00
N LEU A 186 8.89 2.24 -23.20
CA LEU A 186 7.45 1.97 -23.15
C LEU A 186 6.79 2.58 -24.40
N THR A 187 5.96 1.80 -25.09
CA THR A 187 5.36 2.20 -26.36
C THR A 187 3.84 2.24 -26.27
N GLY A 188 3.21 3.14 -27.02
CA GLY A 188 1.75 3.28 -27.03
C GLY A 188 1.32 4.74 -26.96
N GLU A 189 0.01 4.98 -26.91
CA GLU A 189 -0.53 6.34 -26.76
C GLU A 189 -0.39 6.85 -25.32
N ASP A 190 -0.59 5.98 -24.33
CA ASP A 190 -0.47 6.29 -22.90
C ASP A 190 0.22 5.13 -22.15
N PRO A 191 1.53 4.93 -22.38
CA PRO A 191 2.24 3.77 -21.85
C PRO A 191 2.31 3.72 -20.31
N GLU A 192 2.30 4.85 -19.60
CA GLU A 192 2.36 4.86 -18.13
C GLU A 192 1.07 4.33 -17.48
N HIS A 193 -0.05 4.33 -18.23
CA HIS A 193 -1.34 3.82 -17.78
C HIS A 193 -1.77 2.53 -18.51
N ASP A 194 -0.88 1.93 -19.31
CA ASP A 194 -1.17 0.69 -20.01
C ASP A 194 -1.28 -0.48 -18.99
N PRO A 195 -2.39 -1.26 -19.02
CA PRO A 195 -2.58 -2.37 -18.10
C PRO A 195 -1.48 -3.45 -18.14
N GLU A 196 -0.84 -3.68 -19.29
CA GLU A 196 0.24 -4.68 -19.40
C GLU A 196 1.50 -4.20 -18.69
N TYR A 197 1.88 -2.93 -18.87
CA TYR A 197 3.04 -2.37 -18.19
C TYR A 197 2.82 -2.22 -16.69
N LEU A 198 1.62 -1.78 -16.26
CA LEU A 198 1.25 -1.72 -14.85
C LEU A 198 1.23 -3.11 -14.21
N GLY A 199 0.64 -4.10 -14.90
CA GLY A 199 0.61 -5.49 -14.42
C GLY A 199 2.01 -6.07 -14.25
N HIS A 200 2.93 -5.76 -15.17
CA HIS A 200 4.32 -6.17 -15.05
C HIS A 200 5.03 -5.48 -13.86
N ALA A 201 4.82 -4.17 -13.67
CA ALA A 201 5.41 -3.45 -12.56
C ALA A 201 4.95 -3.98 -11.20
N VAL A 202 3.66 -4.31 -11.05
CA VAL A 202 3.12 -4.95 -9.85
C VAL A 202 3.73 -6.33 -9.64
N ARG A 203 3.79 -7.17 -10.69
CA ARG A 203 4.39 -8.50 -10.59
C ARG A 203 5.88 -8.46 -10.23
N LEU A 204 6.63 -7.48 -10.75
CA LEU A 204 8.03 -7.28 -10.38
C LEU A 204 8.15 -6.99 -8.88
N ALA A 205 7.31 -6.12 -8.32
CA ALA A 205 7.33 -5.83 -6.89
C ALA A 205 6.95 -7.05 -6.03
N GLU A 206 5.95 -7.82 -6.44
CA GLU A 206 5.53 -9.07 -5.79
C GLU A 206 6.68 -10.09 -5.73
N GLU A 207 7.36 -10.33 -6.85
CA GLU A 207 8.48 -11.29 -6.94
C GLU A 207 9.70 -10.87 -6.10
N LEU A 208 9.85 -9.57 -5.82
CA LEU A 208 10.90 -9.06 -4.94
C LEU A 208 10.48 -9.04 -3.47
N GLY A 209 9.26 -9.47 -3.14
CA GLY A 209 8.80 -9.64 -1.75
C GLY A 209 8.10 -8.42 -1.14
N ALA A 210 7.54 -7.52 -1.95
CA ALA A 210 6.66 -6.48 -1.43
C ALA A 210 5.33 -7.06 -0.90
N ASP A 211 4.80 -6.47 0.17
CA ASP A 211 3.56 -6.90 0.82
C ASP A 211 2.32 -6.13 0.33
N VAL A 212 2.53 -4.86 -0.03
CA VAL A 212 1.48 -3.90 -0.41
C VAL A 212 1.89 -3.13 -1.67
#